data_AF-A0A1I4QAS9-F1
#
_entry.id   AF-A0A1I4QAS9-F1
#
_cell.length_a   1.000
_cell.length_b   1.000
_cell.length_c   1.000
_cell.angle_alpha   90.00
_cell.angle_beta   90.00
_cell.angle_gamma   90.00
#
_symmetry.space_group_name_H-M   'P 1'
#
loop_
_entity.id
_entity.type
_entity.pdbx_description
1 polymer ?
#
loop_
_entity_poly.entity_id
_entity_poly.type
_entity_poly.pdbx_seq_one_letter_code
_entity_poly.pdbx_strand_id
1 'polypeptide(L)'
;MLDRPPIVREALRFRRALERPEDLVATFRSAAVYLECVSEPPTVPVVQVDDVPWLPVFSDLRFLAEYRLQRGEAGEVEYLLLAGARLLDSYLPGMPQGTSVLLDPAQAHSVALPALHGITPASVAVDRDQPERPVAAMSPYERPVVRAWGGTL
;
A
#
# COMPACT_ATOMS: atom_id res chain seq x y z
N MET A 1 -29.16 -1.96 -1.10
CA MET A 1 -28.01 -2.87 -0.86
C MET A 1 -26.92 -2.41 -1.81
N LEU A 2 -26.00 -1.55 -1.37
CA LEU A 2 -24.90 -1.10 -2.23
C LEU A 2 -24.07 -2.34 -2.56
N ASP A 3 -24.03 -2.69 -3.84
CA ASP A 3 -23.32 -3.87 -4.31
C ASP A 3 -21.84 -3.72 -3.94
N ARG A 4 -21.25 -4.74 -3.31
CA ARG A 4 -19.86 -4.65 -2.86
C ARG A 4 -18.96 -4.52 -4.10
N PRO A 5 -17.87 -3.72 -4.04
CA PRO A 5 -16.92 -3.65 -5.15
C PRO A 5 -16.48 -5.06 -5.56
N PRO A 6 -16.38 -5.37 -6.88
CA PRO A 6 -16.01 -6.71 -7.35
C PRO A 6 -14.74 -7.26 -6.69
N ILE A 7 -13.77 -6.39 -6.41
CA ILE A 7 -12.52 -6.74 -5.72
C ILE A 7 -12.73 -7.27 -4.29
N VAL A 8 -13.76 -6.81 -3.57
CA VAL A 8 -14.08 -7.33 -2.22
C VAL A 8 -14.58 -8.76 -2.30
N ARG A 9 -15.42 -9.06 -3.30
CA ARG A 9 -15.91 -10.43 -3.54
C ARG A 9 -14.76 -11.37 -3.89
N GLU A 10 -13.86 -10.93 -4.75
CA GLU A 10 -12.70 -11.72 -5.15
C GLU A 10 -11.72 -11.93 -3.99
N ALA A 11 -11.44 -10.90 -3.20
CA ALA A 11 -10.61 -11.01 -2.01
C ALA A 11 -11.18 -12.02 -0.98
N LEU A 12 -12.51 -12.04 -0.80
CA LEU A 12 -13.18 -13.03 0.05
C LEU A 12 -13.04 -14.46 -0.48
N ARG A 13 -13.09 -14.67 -1.80
CA ARG A 13 -12.92 -15.98 -2.41
C ARG A 13 -11.48 -16.46 -2.33
N PHE A 14 -10.52 -15.58 -2.62
CA PHE A 14 -9.09 -15.83 -2.47
C PHE A 14 -8.74 -16.27 -1.04
N ARG A 15 -9.23 -15.55 -0.02
CA ARG A 15 -9.02 -15.92 1.40
C ARG A 15 -9.63 -17.26 1.81
N ARG A 16 -10.69 -17.71 1.11
CA ARG A 16 -11.31 -19.02 1.31
C ARG A 16 -10.59 -20.14 0.54
N ALA A 17 -9.45 -19.84 -0.08
CA ALA A 17 -8.66 -20.71 -0.96
C ALA A 17 -9.44 -21.24 -2.18
N LEU A 18 -10.47 -20.50 -2.62
CA LEU A 18 -11.33 -20.94 -3.73
C LEU A 18 -10.81 -20.52 -5.11
N GLU A 19 -9.82 -19.62 -5.20
CA GLU A 19 -9.37 -19.02 -6.46
C GLU A 19 -7.85 -18.80 -6.52
N ARG A 20 -7.34 -18.59 -7.73
CA ARG A 20 -5.91 -18.45 -8.01
C ARG A 20 -5.47 -16.98 -7.81
N PRO A 21 -4.23 -16.71 -7.36
CA PRO A 21 -3.73 -15.35 -7.14
C PRO A 21 -3.87 -14.40 -8.35
N GLU A 22 -3.76 -14.92 -9.57
CA GLU A 22 -3.91 -14.18 -10.81
C GLU A 22 -5.30 -13.59 -11.04
N ASP A 23 -6.37 -14.27 -10.60
CA ASP A 23 -7.74 -13.79 -10.75
C ASP A 23 -7.98 -12.58 -9.82
N LEU A 24 -7.42 -12.65 -8.61
CA LEU A 24 -7.36 -11.54 -7.67
C LEU A 24 -6.58 -10.36 -8.25
N VAL A 25 -5.39 -10.60 -8.81
CA VAL A 25 -4.57 -9.53 -9.41
C VAL A 25 -5.27 -8.92 -10.62
N ALA A 26 -5.87 -9.71 -11.49
CA ALA A 26 -6.63 -9.22 -12.64
C ALA A 26 -7.83 -8.37 -12.20
N THR A 27 -8.58 -8.84 -11.20
CA THR A 27 -9.70 -8.10 -10.62
C THR A 27 -9.22 -6.79 -9.99
N PHE A 28 -8.12 -6.82 -9.23
CA PHE A 28 -7.52 -5.63 -8.62
C PHE A 28 -7.11 -4.61 -9.68
N ARG A 29 -6.45 -5.06 -10.76
CA ARG A 29 -6.00 -4.19 -11.85
C ARG A 29 -7.17 -3.43 -12.51
N SER A 30 -8.34 -4.05 -12.58
CA SER A 30 -9.56 -3.42 -13.11
C SER A 30 -10.33 -2.56 -12.09
N ALA A 31 -10.04 -2.68 -10.80
CA ALA A 31 -10.79 -2.03 -9.74
C ALA A 31 -10.41 -0.55 -9.61
N ALA A 32 -11.39 0.28 -9.24
CA ALA A 32 -11.13 1.60 -8.69
C ALA A 32 -10.67 1.47 -7.25
N VAL A 33 -9.59 2.16 -6.90
CA VAL A 33 -8.99 2.12 -5.56
C VAL A 33 -8.68 3.53 -5.06
N TYR A 34 -8.76 3.68 -3.74
CA TYR A 34 -8.53 4.93 -3.03
C TYR A 34 -7.23 4.83 -2.24
N LEU A 35 -6.44 5.90 -2.28
CA LEU A 35 -5.24 6.06 -1.46
C LEU A 35 -5.41 7.31 -0.62
N GLU A 36 -5.11 7.23 0.66
CA GLU A 36 -5.02 8.43 1.50
C GLU A 36 -3.87 9.33 1.02
N CYS A 37 -4.09 10.63 1.05
CA CYS A 37 -3.06 11.65 0.89
C CYS A 37 -2.95 12.46 2.18
N VAL A 38 -1.71 12.63 2.62
CA VAL A 38 -1.33 13.44 3.77
C VAL A 38 -0.39 14.55 3.31
N SER A 39 -0.58 15.76 3.84
CA SER A 39 0.27 16.94 3.61
C SER A 39 0.14 17.64 2.25
N GLU A 40 0.72 18.84 2.16
CA GLU A 40 1.02 19.53 0.91
C GLU A 40 2.56 19.55 0.68
N PRO A 41 3.08 19.05 -0.46
CA PRO A 41 2.35 18.40 -1.55
C PRO A 41 1.76 17.03 -1.15
N PRO A 42 0.69 16.57 -1.82
CA PRO A 42 0.02 15.31 -1.50
C PRO A 42 0.98 14.13 -1.43
N THR A 43 1.12 13.56 -0.24
CA THR A 43 2.00 12.41 0.02
C THR A 43 1.16 11.20 0.39
N VAL A 44 1.48 10.04 -0.19
CA VAL A 44 0.77 8.80 0.16
C VAL A 44 1.54 8.10 1.29
N PRO A 45 0.90 7.76 2.41
CA PRO A 45 1.58 7.12 3.52
C PRO A 45 1.94 5.66 3.19
N VAL A 46 3.20 5.29 3.46
CA VAL A 46 3.69 3.90 3.45
C VAL A 46 3.93 3.50 4.90
N VAL A 47 3.30 2.41 5.34
CA VAL A 47 3.39 1.88 6.70
C VAL A 47 4.51 0.85 6.76
N GLN A 48 5.40 0.96 7.74
CA GLN A 48 6.45 -0.05 7.98
C GLN A 48 5.93 -1.11 8.95
N VAL A 49 6.01 -2.39 8.57
CA VAL A 49 5.70 -3.53 9.44
C VAL A 49 6.79 -4.56 9.26
N ASP A 50 7.51 -4.90 10.34
CA ASP A 50 8.66 -5.82 10.32
C ASP A 50 9.65 -5.47 9.21
N ASP A 51 10.05 -4.19 9.12
CA ASP A 51 10.96 -3.63 8.11
C ASP A 51 10.49 -3.76 6.63
N VAL A 52 9.24 -4.18 6.41
CA VAL A 52 8.60 -4.23 5.09
C VAL A 52 7.73 -2.99 4.87
N PRO A 53 7.92 -2.26 3.75
CA PRO A 53 7.04 -1.17 3.35
C PRO A 53 5.69 -1.71 2.83
N TRP A 54 4.60 -1.24 3.43
CA TRP A 54 3.23 -1.55 3.04
C TRP A 54 2.49 -0.29 2.61
N LEU A 55 1.82 -0.37 1.46
CA LEU A 55 0.93 0.67 0.97
C LEU A 55 -0.53 0.29 1.24
N PRO A 56 -1.22 0.96 2.19
CA PRO A 56 -2.66 0.81 2.37
C PRO A 56 -3.42 1.30 1.14
N VAL A 57 -4.34 0.48 0.64
CA VAL A 57 -5.20 0.81 -0.50
C VAL A 57 -6.62 0.38 -0.17
N PHE A 58 -7.60 1.21 -0.54
CA PHE A 58 -8.99 0.98 -0.17
C PHE A 58 -9.87 0.75 -1.39
N SER A 59 -10.79 -0.20 -1.31
CA SER A 59 -11.77 -0.45 -2.36
C SER A 59 -12.99 0.47 -2.28
N ASP A 60 -13.19 1.13 -1.15
CA ASP A 60 -14.31 2.02 -0.86
C ASP A 60 -13.90 3.08 0.17
N LEU A 61 -14.41 4.29 0.04
CA LEU A 61 -14.14 5.39 0.98
C LEU A 61 -14.57 5.06 2.41
N ARG A 62 -15.55 4.18 2.61
CA ARG A 62 -15.95 3.71 3.95
C ARG A 62 -14.82 2.95 4.65
N PHE A 63 -14.09 2.11 3.93
CA PHE A 63 -12.97 1.36 4.50
C PHE A 63 -11.77 2.27 4.80
N LEU A 64 -11.55 3.29 3.97
CA LEU A 64 -10.57 4.35 4.27
C LEU A 64 -10.95 5.08 5.56
N ALA A 65 -12.21 5.53 5.67
CA ALA A 65 -12.69 6.23 6.85
C ALA A 65 -12.58 5.38 8.13
N GLU A 66 -12.99 4.11 8.06
CA GLU A 66 -12.87 3.16 9.19
C GLU A 66 -11.41 2.95 9.60
N TYR A 67 -10.49 2.82 8.63
CA TYR A 67 -9.06 2.67 8.90
C TYR A 67 -8.48 3.91 9.60
N ARG A 68 -8.86 5.12 9.17
CA ARG A 68 -8.46 6.38 9.84
C ARG A 68 -8.98 6.44 11.27
N LEU A 69 -10.26 6.11 11.48
CA LEU A 69 -10.87 6.09 12.82
C LEU A 69 -10.14 5.13 13.77
N GLN A 70 -9.71 3.96 13.28
CA GLN A 70 -8.92 3.02 14.06
C GLN A 70 -7.55 3.58 14.47
N ARG A 71 -6.97 4.50 13.67
CA ARG A 71 -5.75 5.25 14.00
C ARG A 71 -6.01 6.48 14.87
N GLY A 72 -7.25 6.73 15.28
CA GLY A 72 -7.62 7.91 16.05
C GLY A 72 -7.70 9.19 15.21
N GLU A 73 -7.71 9.07 13.89
CA GLU A 73 -7.78 10.19 12.95
C GLU A 73 -9.24 10.40 12.50
N ALA A 74 -9.77 11.60 12.76
CA ALA A 74 -11.11 12.00 12.37
C ALA A 74 -11.08 13.27 11.51
N GLY A 75 -12.19 13.56 10.82
CA GLY A 75 -12.33 14.73 9.98
C GLY A 75 -12.08 14.45 8.49
N GLU A 76 -11.95 15.52 7.71
CA GLU A 76 -11.75 15.44 6.26
C GLU A 76 -10.44 14.70 5.91
N VAL A 77 -10.41 14.15 4.70
CA VAL A 77 -9.26 13.43 4.14
C VAL A 77 -9.15 13.71 2.66
N GLU A 78 -7.94 14.02 2.24
CA GLU A 78 -7.61 14.03 0.83
C GLU A 78 -7.27 12.62 0.36
N TYR A 79 -7.68 12.28 -0.84
CA TYR A 79 -7.43 10.96 -1.40
C TYR A 79 -7.21 11.02 -2.91
N LEU A 80 -6.46 10.05 -3.41
CA LEU A 80 -6.39 9.76 -4.84
C LEU A 80 -7.35 8.64 -5.18
N LEU A 81 -8.04 8.76 -6.32
CA LEU A 81 -8.82 7.71 -6.94
C LEU A 81 -8.12 7.26 -8.22
N LEU A 82 -7.72 5.99 -8.27
CA LEU A 82 -6.96 5.42 -9.38
C LEU A 82 -7.57 4.08 -9.82
N ALA A 83 -7.32 3.68 -11.06
CA ALA A 83 -7.44 2.29 -11.44
C ALA A 83 -6.29 1.49 -10.82
N GLY A 84 -6.54 0.26 -10.36
CA GLY A 84 -5.52 -0.59 -9.75
C GLY A 84 -4.33 -0.86 -10.68
N ALA A 85 -4.54 -0.98 -11.99
CA ALA A 85 -3.45 -1.08 -12.96
C ALA A 85 -2.54 0.15 -12.95
N ARG A 86 -3.12 1.37 -12.88
CA ARG A 86 -2.34 2.61 -12.80
C ARG A 86 -1.57 2.72 -11.48
N LEU A 87 -2.18 2.26 -10.39
CA LEU A 87 -1.47 2.16 -9.11
C LEU A 87 -0.24 1.27 -9.25
N LEU A 88 -0.42 0.03 -9.74
CA LEU A 88 0.67 -0.94 -9.85
C LEU A 88 1.74 -0.51 -10.84
N ASP A 89 1.36 -0.03 -12.02
CA ASP A 89 2.30 0.18 -13.12
C ASP A 89 2.94 1.58 -13.12
N SER A 90 2.33 2.58 -12.46
CA SER A 90 2.80 3.97 -12.52
C SER A 90 3.14 4.58 -11.17
N TYR A 91 2.36 4.29 -10.12
CA TYR A 91 2.59 4.86 -8.79
C TYR A 91 3.59 4.03 -7.99
N LEU A 92 3.39 2.71 -7.94
CA LEU A 92 4.21 1.81 -7.15
C LEU A 92 5.71 1.87 -7.53
N PRO A 93 6.12 2.02 -8.81
CA PRO A 93 7.52 2.21 -9.17
C PRO A 93 8.21 3.45 -8.58
N GLY A 94 7.44 4.45 -8.13
CA GLY A 94 7.96 5.64 -7.44
C GLY A 94 8.06 5.48 -5.92
N MET A 95 7.64 4.35 -5.36
CA MET A 95 7.66 4.06 -3.92
C MET A 95 8.97 3.35 -3.52
N PRO A 96 9.29 3.24 -2.22
CA PRO A 96 10.43 2.45 -1.76
C PRO A 96 10.43 1.03 -2.35
N GLN A 97 11.61 0.51 -2.67
CA GLN A 97 11.74 -0.84 -3.23
C GLN A 97 11.10 -1.88 -2.29
N GLY A 98 10.41 -2.87 -2.85
CA GLY A 98 9.72 -3.90 -2.07
C GLY A 98 8.38 -3.47 -1.47
N THR A 99 7.89 -2.26 -1.77
CA THR A 99 6.58 -1.80 -1.29
C THR A 99 5.47 -2.76 -1.75
N SER A 100 4.86 -3.44 -0.78
CA SER A 100 3.75 -4.35 -0.99
C SER A 100 2.42 -3.62 -0.79
N VAL A 101 1.38 -4.02 -1.50
CA VAL A 101 0.04 -3.40 -1.37
C VAL A 101 -0.80 -4.19 -0.37
N LEU A 102 -1.46 -3.49 0.54
CA LEU A 102 -2.44 -4.06 1.46
C LEU A 102 -3.83 -3.51 1.16
N LEU A 103 -4.70 -4.36 0.62
CA LEU A 103 -6.09 -4.01 0.34
C LEU A 103 -6.92 -4.01 1.62
N ASP A 104 -7.66 -2.94 1.83
CA ASP A 104 -8.63 -2.73 2.92
C ASP A 104 -8.11 -3.26 4.28
N PRO A 105 -7.03 -2.66 4.84
CA PRO A 105 -6.47 -3.09 6.11
C PRO A 105 -7.55 -3.16 7.21
N ALA A 106 -7.37 -4.11 8.13
CA ALA A 106 -8.30 -4.39 9.24
C ALA A 106 -9.71 -4.89 8.84
N GLN A 107 -9.96 -5.14 7.55
CA GLN A 107 -11.21 -5.75 7.10
C GLN A 107 -11.11 -7.27 7.02
N ALA A 108 -12.26 -7.96 7.15
CA ALA A 108 -12.34 -9.42 7.06
C ALA A 108 -11.89 -9.97 5.69
N HIS A 109 -11.97 -9.15 4.64
CA HIS A 109 -11.53 -9.45 3.29
C HIS A 109 -10.14 -8.88 2.96
N SER A 110 -9.39 -8.37 3.94
CA SER A 110 -8.08 -7.78 3.69
C SER A 110 -7.13 -8.79 3.04
N VAL A 111 -6.43 -8.38 1.99
CA VAL A 111 -5.48 -9.22 1.25
C VAL A 111 -4.24 -8.43 0.88
N ALA A 112 -3.08 -9.07 1.02
CA ALA A 112 -1.80 -8.57 0.56
C ALA A 112 -1.57 -8.92 -0.91
N LEU A 113 -1.11 -7.94 -1.69
CA LEU A 113 -0.48 -8.12 -2.99
C LEU A 113 1.03 -7.87 -2.79
N PRO A 114 1.82 -8.93 -2.52
CA PRO A 114 3.23 -8.77 -2.21
C PRO A 114 4.00 -8.28 -3.44
N ALA A 115 5.09 -7.57 -3.20
CA ALA A 115 5.99 -7.07 -4.23
C ALA A 115 6.79 -8.21 -4.89
N LEU A 116 6.11 -9.07 -5.64
CA LEU A 116 6.70 -10.24 -6.32
C LEU A 116 6.48 -10.16 -7.83
N HIS A 117 7.36 -10.83 -8.55
CA HIS A 117 7.21 -11.07 -9.99
C HIS A 117 5.84 -11.69 -10.30
N GLY A 118 5.13 -11.12 -11.28
CA GLY A 118 3.78 -11.52 -11.68
C GLY A 118 2.65 -10.83 -10.92
N ILE A 119 2.96 -10.08 -9.84
CA ILE A 119 1.99 -9.28 -9.08
C ILE A 119 2.28 -7.79 -9.26
N THR A 120 3.54 -7.39 -9.10
CA THR A 120 4.01 -6.01 -9.26
C THR A 120 4.97 -5.88 -10.44
N PRO A 121 5.22 -4.65 -10.96
CA PRO A 121 6.25 -4.43 -11.97
C PRO A 121 7.63 -4.85 -11.48
N ALA A 122 8.49 -5.26 -12.43
CA ALA A 122 9.84 -5.75 -12.14
C ALA A 122 10.73 -4.73 -11.39
N SER A 123 10.46 -3.42 -11.52
CA SER A 123 11.21 -2.38 -10.80
C SER A 123 10.97 -2.37 -9.29
N VAL A 124 9.87 -2.96 -8.82
CA VAL A 124 9.50 -3.02 -7.39
C VAL A 124 9.56 -4.46 -6.86
N ALA A 125 9.42 -5.45 -7.75
CA ALA A 125 9.45 -6.86 -7.39
C ALA A 125 10.76 -7.25 -6.68
N VAL A 126 10.62 -8.02 -5.59
CA VAL A 126 11.71 -8.65 -4.87
C VAL A 126 11.62 -10.17 -5.05
N ASP A 127 12.78 -10.84 -5.02
CA ASP A 127 12.82 -12.31 -5.00
C ASP A 127 12.53 -12.81 -3.58
N ARG A 128 11.82 -13.93 -3.47
CA ARG A 128 11.41 -14.51 -2.17
C ARG A 128 12.58 -14.91 -1.25
N ASP A 129 13.81 -14.95 -1.77
CA ASP A 129 15.00 -15.49 -1.08
C ASP A 129 16.08 -14.45 -0.75
N GLN A 130 15.82 -13.14 -0.85
CA GLN A 130 16.85 -12.14 -0.52
C GLN A 130 16.72 -11.64 0.93
N PRO A 131 17.67 -11.94 1.84
CA PRO A 131 17.77 -11.25 3.11
C PRO A 131 18.07 -9.77 2.89
N GLU A 132 17.46 -8.93 3.71
CA GLU A 132 17.45 -7.47 3.65
C GLU A 132 18.81 -6.85 3.34
N ARG A 133 18.87 -6.04 2.28
CA ARG A 133 19.83 -4.95 2.19
C ARG A 133 19.17 -3.70 2.74
N PRO A 134 19.77 -3.01 3.73
CA PRO A 134 19.26 -1.71 4.15
C PRO A 134 19.42 -0.74 2.98
N VAL A 135 18.31 -0.38 2.34
CA VAL A 135 18.27 0.74 1.41
C VAL A 135 18.05 1.98 2.25
N ALA A 136 19.06 2.85 2.31
CA ALA A 136 18.90 4.17 2.90
C ALA A 136 17.71 4.86 2.23
N ALA A 137 16.70 5.22 3.02
CA ALA A 137 15.53 5.94 2.56
C ALA A 137 15.98 7.25 1.90
N MET A 138 15.97 7.29 0.57
CA MET A 138 16.01 8.56 -0.15
C MET A 138 14.57 9.05 -0.28
N SER A 139 14.03 9.58 0.82
CA SER A 139 12.97 10.55 0.71
C SER A 139 13.60 11.85 0.22
N PRO A 140 13.16 12.45 -0.90
CA PRO A 140 13.62 13.78 -1.32
C PRO A 140 13.25 14.90 -0.31
N TYR A 141 12.57 14.56 0.80
CA TYR A 141 12.17 15.47 1.86
C TYR A 141 12.95 15.31 3.17
N GLU A 142 13.89 14.37 3.27
CA GLU A 142 14.79 14.33 4.42
C GLU A 142 15.98 15.28 4.21
N ARG A 143 15.95 16.44 4.88
CA ARG A 143 17.21 17.10 5.24
C ARG A 143 17.86 16.24 6.33
N PRO A 144 19.09 15.73 6.14
CA PRO A 144 19.79 15.04 7.21
C PRO A 144 19.98 16.03 8.37
N VAL A 145 19.30 15.79 9.48
CA VAL A 145 19.62 16.46 10.73
C VAL A 145 20.92 15.83 11.22
N VAL A 146 22.05 16.43 10.85
CA VAL A 146 23.31 16.19 11.54
C VAL A 146 23.13 16.67 12.97
N ARG A 147 22.81 15.75 13.89
CA ARG A 147 23.08 16.00 15.30
C ARG A 147 24.58 15.90 15.47
N ALA A 148 25.24 17.06 15.46
CA ALA A 148 26.61 17.18 15.94
C ALA A 148 26.61 16.77 17.41
N TRP A 149 27.04 15.55 17.70
CA TRP A 149 27.55 15.21 19.02
C TRP A 149 28.89 15.93 19.15
N GLY A 150 28.85 17.14 19.71
CA GLY A 150 30.01 17.90 20.13
C GLY A 150 29.84 18.29 21.58
N GLY A 151 30.66 17.74 22.47
CA GLY A 151 30.85 18.30 23.80
C GLY A 151 31.06 17.26 24.91
N THR A 152 32.33 17.06 25.25
CA THR A 152 32.86 16.40 26.46
C THR A 152 32.38 17.05 27.76
N LEU A 153 32.07 16.22 28.76
CA LEU A 153 32.69 16.23 30.10
C LEU A 153 32.66 14.80 30.67
#